data_AF-A0A353U0S3-F1
#
_entry.id   AF-A0A353U0S3-F1
#
_cell.length_a   1.000
_cell.length_b   1.000
_cell.length_c   1.000
_cell.angle_alpha   90.00
_cell.angle_beta   90.00
_cell.angle_gamma   90.00
#
_symmetry.space_group_name_H-M   'P 1'
#
loop_
_entity.id
_entity.type
_entity.pdbx_description
1 polymer ?
#
loop_
_entity_poly.entity_id
_entity_poly.type
_entity_poly.pdbx_seq_one_letter_code
_entity_poly.pdbx_strand_id
1 'polypeptide(L)'
;VMGRHYRNPDTSDLPFSYLIENTDESFLAPAVNLRSIGTIRDARKWPKRDRRKSNVLLDSIVFNLLSPYSIQKIIRGMSVLNELKRTSGPASEYYMYNSVKIMAPSLERGIGIYRLGLVKFLGNGLVKKLELASYKTEAQMREALKPEGNEGAGEWIDMAGLLVPKSIVLSFIDSIEKGEIRSISDINSYYRQWKDNYFIWAWNWIVVRLKSEVGIDVATASRDQLDAFVEEWKNAVVSLDEMMYSDAKKEFTLKSQTGFGIDGEAETRAIDFENVRGEFTSHPAVRDIIEHISKKKALARKVRRKLAAVQEE
;
A
#
# COMPACT_ATOMS: atom_id res chain seq x y z
N VAL A 1 8.89 -3.14 15.69
CA VAL A 1 9.55 -4.18 16.49
C VAL A 1 9.53 -3.72 17.94
N MET A 2 9.07 -4.54 18.86
CA MET A 2 8.91 -4.20 20.28
C MET A 2 9.47 -5.34 21.13
N GLY A 3 10.37 -5.03 22.06
CA GLY A 3 11.03 -6.01 22.92
C GLY A 3 12.31 -6.62 22.30
N ARG A 4 12.85 -7.66 22.94
CA ARG A 4 14.15 -8.26 22.58
C ARG A 4 13.97 -9.58 21.83
N HIS A 5 14.56 -9.71 20.64
CA HIS A 5 14.41 -10.90 19.80
C HIS A 5 15.76 -11.59 19.59
N TYR A 6 15.94 -12.79 20.16
CA TYR A 6 17.24 -13.48 20.16
C TYR A 6 17.41 -14.50 19.02
N ARG A 7 16.36 -14.81 18.26
CA ARG A 7 16.33 -15.90 17.26
C ARG A 7 16.50 -15.44 15.80
N ASN A 8 16.84 -14.17 15.57
CA ASN A 8 17.05 -13.57 14.24
C ASN A 8 15.98 -13.98 13.19
N PRO A 9 14.69 -13.74 13.45
CA PRO A 9 13.64 -14.20 12.56
C PRO A 9 13.68 -13.47 11.22
N ASP A 10 13.66 -14.20 10.10
CA ASP A 10 13.42 -13.62 8.78
C ASP A 10 11.92 -13.52 8.53
N THR A 11 11.40 -12.30 8.59
CA THR A 11 9.98 -11.99 8.34
C THR A 11 9.79 -11.11 7.10
N SER A 12 10.76 -11.12 6.17
CA SER A 12 10.78 -10.24 4.99
C SER A 12 9.57 -10.42 4.06
N ASP A 13 9.00 -11.63 4.02
CA ASP A 13 7.79 -11.96 3.25
C ASP A 13 6.49 -11.48 3.91
N LEU A 14 6.52 -10.98 5.14
CA LEU A 14 5.35 -10.50 5.89
C LEU A 14 5.47 -8.98 6.16
N PRO A 15 5.33 -8.12 5.14
CA PRO A 15 5.49 -6.67 5.29
C PRO A 15 4.39 -6.07 6.18
N PHE A 16 4.62 -4.89 6.75
CA PHE A 16 3.66 -4.22 7.63
C PHE A 16 3.26 -5.02 8.88
N SER A 17 4.07 -5.99 9.29
CA SER A 17 3.82 -6.78 10.50
C SER A 17 4.32 -6.07 11.75
N TYR A 18 3.67 -6.33 12.88
CA TYR A 18 4.27 -6.09 14.19
C TYR A 18 5.00 -7.34 14.64
N LEU A 19 6.24 -7.16 15.07
CA LEU A 19 7.03 -8.15 15.79
C LEU A 19 7.10 -7.70 17.25
N ILE A 20 6.60 -8.54 18.15
CA ILE A 20 6.37 -8.26 19.57
C ILE A 20 6.99 -9.39 20.36
N GLU A 21 7.90 -9.08 21.28
CA GLU A 21 8.35 -10.06 22.26
C GLU A 21 7.36 -10.14 23.43
N ASN A 22 7.10 -11.35 23.87
CA ASN A 22 6.36 -11.63 25.09
C ASN A 22 6.91 -12.91 25.74
N THR A 23 7.43 -12.78 26.96
CA THR A 23 7.96 -13.89 27.75
C THR A 23 9.05 -14.67 26.99
N ASP A 24 10.02 -13.94 26.43
CA ASP A 24 11.14 -14.47 25.62
C ASP A 24 10.74 -15.14 24.29
N GLU A 25 9.45 -15.09 23.92
CA GLU A 25 8.95 -15.56 22.65
C GLU A 25 8.63 -14.40 21.70
N SER A 26 8.85 -14.62 20.41
CA SER A 26 8.58 -13.62 19.37
C SER A 26 7.25 -13.91 18.71
N PHE A 27 6.30 -12.98 18.84
CA PHE A 27 5.00 -13.02 18.20
C PHE A 27 4.96 -12.06 17.02
N LEU A 28 4.37 -12.53 15.92
CA LEU A 28 4.15 -11.72 14.73
C LEU A 28 2.65 -11.54 14.49
N ALA A 29 2.25 -10.28 14.35
CA ALA A 29 0.91 -9.88 13.94
C ALA A 29 0.97 -9.32 12.51
N PRO A 30 0.55 -10.08 11.48
CA PRO A 30 0.70 -9.67 10.09
C PRO A 30 -0.16 -8.44 9.74
N ALA A 31 0.32 -7.65 8.79
CA ALA A 31 -0.40 -6.53 8.17
C ALA A 31 -0.86 -5.37 9.08
N VAL A 32 -0.61 -5.42 10.40
CA VAL A 32 -1.15 -4.45 11.38
C VAL A 32 -0.78 -3.00 11.04
N ASN A 33 0.44 -2.75 10.53
CA ASN A 33 0.88 -1.40 10.17
C ASN A 33 0.15 -0.84 8.95
N LEU A 34 -0.43 -1.68 8.09
CA LEU A 34 -1.09 -1.20 6.86
C LEU A 34 -2.32 -0.33 7.15
N ARG A 35 -2.92 -0.50 8.32
CA ARG A 35 -4.05 0.27 8.84
C ARG A 35 -3.68 1.20 10.00
N SER A 36 -2.40 1.43 10.23
CA SER A 36 -1.94 2.28 11.34
C SER A 36 -1.83 3.74 10.92
N ILE A 37 -2.26 4.65 11.81
CA ILE A 37 -2.09 6.09 11.60
C ILE A 37 -0.61 6.49 11.58
N GLY A 38 0.22 5.79 12.37
CA GLY A 38 1.67 6.00 12.43
C GLY A 38 2.34 5.75 11.08
N THR A 39 1.97 4.66 10.41
CA THR A 39 2.51 4.31 9.09
C THR A 39 2.15 5.35 8.02
N ILE A 40 0.90 5.83 7.99
CA ILE A 40 0.49 6.88 7.04
C ILE A 40 1.19 8.22 7.35
N ARG A 41 1.34 8.57 8.64
CA ARG A 41 2.09 9.76 9.05
C ARG A 41 3.54 9.68 8.58
N ASP A 42 4.21 8.55 8.79
CA ASP A 42 5.59 8.35 8.36
C ASP A 42 5.74 8.34 6.84
N ALA A 43 4.83 7.70 6.11
CA ALA A 43 4.83 7.73 4.65
C ALA A 43 4.69 9.16 4.10
N ARG A 44 3.86 10.00 4.72
CA ARG A 44 3.67 11.41 4.33
C ARG A 44 4.79 12.34 4.79
N LYS A 45 5.53 11.94 5.83
CA LYS A 45 6.62 12.73 6.43
C LYS A 45 7.77 12.93 5.45
N TRP A 46 8.14 11.89 4.70
CA TRP A 46 9.24 11.92 3.74
C TRP A 46 9.05 12.94 2.60
N PRO A 47 7.96 12.90 1.80
CA PRO A 47 7.77 13.88 0.72
C PRO A 47 7.61 15.31 1.26
N LYS A 48 6.97 15.51 2.42
CA LYS A 48 6.86 16.84 3.05
C LYS A 48 8.19 17.40 3.54
N ARG A 49 9.19 16.54 3.79
CA ARG A 49 10.53 16.91 4.24
C ARG A 49 11.55 16.92 3.11
N ASP A 50 11.15 16.56 1.90
CA ASP A 50 12.03 16.70 0.74
C ASP A 50 12.25 18.21 0.47
N ARG A 51 13.45 18.68 0.81
CA ARG A 51 13.88 20.07 0.65
C ARG A 51 14.95 20.22 -0.43
N ARG A 52 15.07 19.24 -1.33
CA ARG A 52 16.02 19.32 -2.44
C ARG A 52 15.61 20.47 -3.37
N LYS A 53 16.51 21.44 -3.55
CA LYS A 53 16.26 22.68 -4.35
C LYS A 53 17.05 22.71 -5.66
N SER A 54 17.86 21.70 -5.95
CA SER A 54 18.63 21.66 -7.18
C SER A 54 17.70 21.59 -8.38
N ASN A 55 17.98 22.38 -9.42
CA ASN A 55 17.32 22.28 -10.72
C ASN A 55 17.55 20.91 -11.39
N VAL A 56 18.61 20.22 -10.95
CA VAL A 56 18.98 18.89 -11.41
C VAL A 56 19.07 17.97 -10.19
N LEU A 57 18.04 17.15 -9.99
CA LEU A 57 18.05 16.11 -8.97
C LEU A 57 18.77 14.89 -9.51
N LEU A 58 19.78 14.41 -8.79
CA LEU A 58 20.50 13.18 -9.13
C LEU A 58 19.75 11.95 -8.58
N ASP A 59 19.10 12.06 -7.43
CA ASP A 59 18.34 10.94 -6.85
C ASP A 59 16.90 10.91 -7.38
N SER A 60 16.59 9.84 -8.08
CA SER A 60 15.22 9.46 -8.42
C SER A 60 14.59 8.71 -7.24
N ILE A 61 13.47 9.21 -6.71
CA ILE A 61 12.80 8.64 -5.52
C ILE A 61 11.31 8.49 -5.82
N VAL A 62 10.73 7.36 -5.42
CA VAL A 62 9.29 7.09 -5.41
C VAL A 62 8.79 7.09 -3.97
N PHE A 63 7.94 8.05 -3.63
CA PHE A 63 7.40 8.20 -2.26
C PHE A 63 6.14 7.39 -1.99
N ASN A 64 5.64 6.62 -2.96
CA ASN A 64 4.41 5.85 -2.83
C ASN A 64 4.57 4.72 -1.81
N LEU A 65 3.76 4.74 -0.74
CA LEU A 65 3.72 3.68 0.26
C LEU A 65 3.31 2.33 -0.36
N LEU A 66 2.22 2.33 -1.13
CA LEU A 66 1.78 1.19 -1.92
C LEU A 66 2.26 1.36 -3.36
N SER A 67 3.03 0.39 -3.82
CA SER A 67 3.71 0.32 -5.10
C SER A 67 3.76 -1.14 -5.55
N PRO A 68 4.10 -1.43 -6.82
CA PRO A 68 4.29 -2.82 -7.26
C PRO A 68 5.26 -3.59 -6.34
N TYR A 69 6.33 -2.94 -5.89
CA TYR A 69 7.31 -3.49 -4.94
C TYR A 69 6.72 -3.87 -3.57
N SER A 70 5.88 -3.03 -2.97
CA SER A 70 5.29 -3.37 -1.66
C SER A 70 4.11 -4.33 -1.80
N ILE A 71 3.33 -4.23 -2.88
CA ILE A 71 2.19 -5.12 -3.12
C ILE A 71 2.64 -6.53 -3.50
N GLN A 72 3.73 -6.73 -4.27
CA GLN A 72 4.22 -8.09 -4.51
C GLN A 72 4.60 -8.80 -3.19
N LYS A 73 5.12 -8.07 -2.20
CA LYS A 73 5.41 -8.61 -0.87
C LYS A 73 4.11 -8.91 -0.09
N ILE A 74 3.08 -8.07 -0.24
CA ILE A 74 1.75 -8.35 0.32
C ILE A 74 1.17 -9.65 -0.28
N ILE A 75 1.25 -9.82 -1.61
CA ILE A 75 0.79 -11.04 -2.30
C ILE A 75 1.55 -12.26 -1.75
N ARG A 76 2.89 -12.18 -1.67
CA ARG A 76 3.71 -13.25 -1.11
C ARG A 76 3.37 -13.54 0.36
N GLY A 77 3.13 -12.52 1.16
CA GLY A 77 2.69 -12.66 2.54
C GLY A 77 1.35 -13.37 2.66
N MET A 78 0.38 -13.04 1.79
CA MET A 78 -0.88 -13.79 1.72
C MET A 78 -0.66 -15.27 1.37
N SER A 79 0.21 -15.58 0.39
CA SER A 79 0.55 -16.96 0.05
C SER A 79 1.17 -17.71 1.24
N VAL A 80 2.13 -17.09 1.93
CA VAL A 80 2.76 -17.67 3.14
C VAL A 80 1.72 -17.96 4.22
N LEU A 81 0.85 -17.00 4.55
CA LEU A 81 -0.16 -17.19 5.60
C LEU A 81 -1.18 -18.29 5.24
N ASN A 82 -1.62 -18.35 3.98
CA ASN A 82 -2.51 -19.41 3.52
C ASN A 82 -1.83 -20.79 3.54
N GLU A 83 -0.55 -20.85 3.20
CA GLU A 83 0.22 -22.09 3.22
C GLU A 83 0.45 -22.62 4.65
N LEU A 84 0.73 -21.72 5.61
CA LEU A 84 0.80 -22.07 7.03
C LEU A 84 -0.50 -22.67 7.54
N LYS A 85 -1.64 -22.05 7.18
CA LYS A 85 -3.00 -22.53 7.50
C LYS A 85 -3.28 -23.90 6.88
N ARG A 86 -2.87 -24.11 5.63
CA ARG A 86 -3.06 -25.37 4.90
C ARG A 86 -2.25 -26.51 5.52
N THR A 87 -0.99 -26.26 5.88
CA THR A 87 -0.05 -27.30 6.34
C THR A 87 -0.24 -27.67 7.81
N SER A 88 -0.57 -26.71 8.67
CA SER A 88 -0.70 -26.95 10.13
C SER A 88 -2.14 -27.29 10.55
N GLY A 89 -3.09 -27.27 9.61
CA GLY A 89 -4.51 -27.52 9.86
C GLY A 89 -5.25 -26.34 10.52
N PRO A 90 -6.56 -26.16 10.24
CA PRO A 90 -7.33 -24.99 10.67
C PRO A 90 -7.61 -24.93 12.19
N ALA A 91 -7.38 -26.02 12.92
CA ALA A 91 -7.58 -26.10 14.37
C ALA A 91 -6.37 -25.64 15.20
N SER A 92 -5.25 -25.28 14.54
CA SER A 92 -4.06 -24.77 15.23
C SER A 92 -4.33 -23.43 15.91
N GLU A 93 -4.00 -23.30 17.20
CA GLU A 93 -4.13 -22.04 17.94
C GLU A 93 -3.12 -20.98 17.46
N TYR A 94 -1.96 -21.43 16.99
CA TYR A 94 -0.90 -20.60 16.43
C TYR A 94 -0.13 -21.35 15.35
N TYR A 95 0.60 -20.58 14.54
CA TYR A 95 1.44 -21.06 13.45
C TYR A 95 2.88 -20.60 13.68
N MET A 96 3.84 -21.45 13.36
CA MET A 96 5.27 -21.11 13.40
C MET A 96 5.74 -20.69 12.02
N TYR A 97 6.46 -19.56 11.95
CA TYR A 97 7.10 -19.08 10.72
C TYR A 97 8.46 -18.50 11.08
N ASN A 98 9.57 -19.05 10.57
CA ASN A 98 10.92 -18.54 10.78
C ASN A 98 11.20 -18.07 12.23
N SER A 99 10.93 -18.95 13.20
CA SER A 99 11.13 -18.70 14.65
C SER A 99 10.20 -17.66 15.30
N VAL A 100 9.11 -17.24 14.65
CA VAL A 100 8.04 -16.43 15.25
C VAL A 100 6.72 -17.19 15.32
N LYS A 101 5.93 -16.89 16.36
CA LYS A 101 4.55 -17.37 16.55
C LYS A 101 3.56 -16.40 15.94
N ILE A 102 2.61 -16.91 15.15
CA ILE A 102 1.49 -16.15 14.61
C ILE A 102 0.20 -16.77 15.17
N MET A 103 -0.49 -16.06 16.05
CA MET A 103 -1.78 -16.53 16.58
C MET A 103 -2.81 -16.67 15.46
N ALA A 104 -3.65 -17.70 15.49
CA ALA A 104 -4.62 -17.94 14.43
C ALA A 104 -5.54 -16.74 14.14
N PRO A 105 -6.10 -16.02 15.13
CA PRO A 105 -6.89 -14.82 14.86
C PRO A 105 -6.08 -13.68 14.19
N SER A 106 -4.78 -13.58 14.49
CA SER A 106 -3.89 -12.60 13.85
C SER A 106 -3.55 -13.00 12.42
N LEU A 107 -3.40 -14.29 12.13
CA LEU A 107 -3.19 -14.81 10.77
C LEU A 107 -4.39 -14.47 9.88
N GLU A 108 -5.61 -14.84 10.28
CA GLU A 108 -6.84 -14.60 9.51
C GLU A 108 -7.04 -13.11 9.26
N ARG A 109 -6.89 -12.29 10.30
CA ARG A 109 -7.00 -10.83 10.20
C ARG A 109 -5.91 -10.27 9.28
N GLY A 110 -4.70 -10.81 9.35
CA GLY A 110 -3.58 -10.44 8.49
C GLY A 110 -3.88 -10.64 7.02
N ILE A 111 -4.39 -11.83 6.66
CA ILE A 111 -4.82 -12.15 5.28
C ILE A 111 -5.88 -11.15 4.81
N GLY A 112 -6.89 -10.87 5.64
CA GLY A 112 -7.95 -9.92 5.31
C GLY A 112 -7.41 -8.50 5.06
N ILE A 113 -6.55 -7.99 5.93
CA ILE A 113 -5.95 -6.64 5.77
C ILE A 113 -5.06 -6.58 4.52
N TYR A 114 -4.25 -7.60 4.26
CA TYR A 114 -3.47 -7.68 3.03
C TYR A 114 -4.35 -7.67 1.78
N ARG A 115 -5.46 -8.41 1.77
CA ARG A 115 -6.42 -8.39 0.66
C ARG A 115 -7.00 -7.00 0.44
N LEU A 116 -7.36 -6.26 1.49
CA LEU A 116 -7.81 -4.87 1.36
C LEU A 116 -6.72 -3.98 0.75
N GLY A 117 -5.46 -4.17 1.15
CA GLY A 117 -4.30 -3.45 0.60
C GLY A 117 -4.09 -3.69 -0.89
N LEU A 118 -4.17 -4.96 -1.30
CA LEU A 118 -4.08 -5.39 -2.69
C LEU A 118 -5.19 -4.77 -3.55
N VAL A 119 -6.44 -4.94 -3.14
CA VAL A 119 -7.62 -4.38 -3.84
C VAL A 119 -7.55 -2.86 -3.91
N LYS A 120 -7.16 -2.18 -2.81
CA LYS A 120 -6.94 -0.72 -2.77
C LYS A 120 -5.92 -0.27 -3.82
N PHE A 121 -4.79 -0.97 -3.92
CA PHE A 121 -3.74 -0.61 -4.87
C PHE A 121 -4.17 -0.83 -6.33
N LEU A 122 -4.65 -2.03 -6.67
CA LEU A 122 -5.08 -2.37 -8.03
C LEU A 122 -6.22 -1.44 -8.49
N GLY A 123 -7.23 -1.26 -7.63
CA GLY A 123 -8.36 -0.40 -7.94
C GLY A 123 -7.99 1.08 -8.04
N ASN A 124 -6.98 1.58 -7.30
CA ASN A 124 -6.52 2.97 -7.48
C ASN A 124 -5.99 3.22 -8.90
N GLY A 125 -5.25 2.25 -9.48
CA GLY A 125 -4.77 2.36 -10.86
C GLY A 125 -5.92 2.31 -11.86
N LEU A 126 -6.80 1.30 -11.73
CA LEU A 126 -7.94 1.11 -12.63
C LEU A 126 -8.88 2.31 -12.61
N VAL A 127 -9.31 2.75 -11.42
CA VAL A 127 -10.19 3.90 -11.23
C VAL A 127 -9.57 5.15 -11.82
N LYS A 128 -8.24 5.32 -11.73
CA LYS A 128 -7.57 6.48 -12.32
C LYS A 128 -7.60 6.46 -13.85
N LYS A 129 -7.35 5.30 -14.48
CA LYS A 129 -7.46 5.15 -15.94
C LYS A 129 -8.90 5.40 -16.41
N LEU A 130 -9.89 4.81 -15.75
CA LEU A 130 -11.32 5.05 -16.03
C LEU A 130 -11.76 6.49 -15.77
N GLU A 131 -11.21 7.15 -14.75
CA GLU A 131 -11.51 8.56 -14.46
C GLU A 131 -11.06 9.45 -15.62
N LEU A 132 -9.81 9.29 -16.05
CA LEU A 132 -9.14 10.19 -17.00
C LEU A 132 -9.53 9.95 -18.46
N ALA A 133 -9.83 8.71 -18.84
CA ALA A 133 -10.14 8.36 -20.21
C ALA A 133 -11.54 8.83 -20.64
N SER A 134 -11.74 9.04 -21.94
CA SER A 134 -13.06 9.28 -22.53
C SER A 134 -13.47 8.03 -23.32
N TYR A 135 -14.64 7.48 -23.00
CA TYR A 135 -15.17 6.27 -23.64
C TYR A 135 -16.69 6.31 -23.64
N LYS A 136 -17.31 5.79 -24.70
CA LYS A 136 -18.78 5.69 -24.88
C LYS A 136 -19.24 4.24 -25.07
N THR A 137 -18.38 3.37 -25.58
CA THR A 137 -18.65 1.93 -25.78
C THR A 137 -17.67 1.09 -24.97
N GLU A 138 -17.99 -0.19 -24.77
CA GLU A 138 -17.09 -1.11 -24.08
C GLU A 138 -15.75 -1.26 -24.81
N ALA A 139 -15.72 -1.27 -26.14
CA ALA A 139 -14.47 -1.33 -26.89
C ALA A 139 -13.56 -0.11 -26.60
N GLN A 140 -14.12 1.10 -26.57
CA GLN A 140 -13.35 2.31 -26.22
C GLN A 140 -12.86 2.29 -24.77
N MET A 141 -13.67 1.75 -23.86
CA MET A 141 -13.29 1.57 -22.47
C MET A 141 -12.12 0.59 -22.33
N ARG A 142 -12.18 -0.57 -23.00
CA ARG A 142 -11.10 -1.56 -23.00
C ARG A 142 -9.82 -1.02 -23.64
N GLU A 143 -9.93 -0.28 -24.74
CA GLU A 143 -8.78 0.39 -25.36
C GLU A 143 -8.12 1.39 -24.40
N ALA A 144 -8.90 2.15 -23.64
CA ALA A 144 -8.37 3.06 -22.62
C ALA A 144 -7.66 2.36 -21.44
N LEU A 145 -7.97 1.08 -21.19
CA LEU A 145 -7.35 0.27 -20.16
C LEU A 145 -6.15 -0.56 -20.67
N LYS A 146 -5.88 -0.52 -21.98
CA LYS A 146 -4.80 -1.28 -22.57
C LYS A 146 -3.45 -0.87 -21.93
N PRO A 147 -2.59 -1.85 -21.57
CA PRO A 147 -1.25 -1.55 -21.08
C PRO A 147 -0.39 -0.94 -22.19
N GLU A 148 0.56 -0.11 -21.78
CA GLU A 148 1.49 0.58 -22.66
C GLU A 148 2.79 -0.24 -22.68
N GLY A 149 2.77 -1.37 -23.40
CA GLY A 149 3.89 -2.32 -23.49
C GLY A 149 3.86 -3.43 -22.44
N ASN A 150 4.96 -4.18 -22.37
CA ASN A 150 5.12 -5.36 -21.48
C ASN A 150 6.10 -5.09 -20.34
N GLU A 151 6.86 -3.99 -20.42
CA GLU A 151 7.80 -3.56 -19.40
C GLU A 151 7.07 -3.30 -18.08
N GLY A 152 7.64 -3.81 -16.99
CA GLY A 152 7.06 -3.64 -15.66
C GLY A 152 6.10 -4.72 -15.19
N ALA A 153 5.73 -5.69 -16.04
CA ALA A 153 4.82 -6.78 -15.66
C ALA A 153 5.38 -7.77 -14.60
N GLY A 154 6.71 -7.80 -14.42
CA GLY A 154 7.42 -8.80 -13.59
C GLY A 154 7.64 -8.40 -12.13
N GLU A 155 8.76 -8.85 -11.58
CA GLU A 155 9.24 -8.50 -10.24
C GLU A 155 9.74 -7.05 -10.21
N TRP A 156 9.47 -6.34 -9.12
CA TRP A 156 10.00 -5.01 -8.84
C TRP A 156 11.01 -5.05 -7.71
N ILE A 157 12.00 -4.16 -7.79
CA ILE A 157 13.06 -3.98 -6.80
C ILE A 157 13.23 -2.51 -6.43
N ASP A 158 13.95 -2.26 -5.34
CA ASP A 158 14.29 -0.93 -4.85
C ASP A 158 15.74 -0.59 -5.22
N MET A 159 15.91 0.42 -6.07
CA MET A 159 17.20 0.99 -6.46
C MET A 159 17.40 2.31 -5.72
N ALA A 160 17.79 2.22 -4.45
CA ALA A 160 18.09 3.37 -3.57
C ALA A 160 16.95 4.42 -3.48
N GLY A 161 15.70 3.96 -3.38
CA GLY A 161 14.50 4.79 -3.31
C GLY A 161 13.74 4.89 -4.64
N LEU A 162 14.35 4.49 -5.77
CA LEU A 162 13.66 4.34 -7.04
C LEU A 162 13.14 2.91 -7.19
N LEU A 163 11.82 2.76 -7.18
CA LEU A 163 11.19 1.46 -7.39
C LEU A 163 11.08 1.19 -8.89
N VAL A 164 11.64 0.08 -9.36
CA VAL A 164 11.72 -0.26 -10.79
C VAL A 164 11.51 -1.75 -11.06
N PRO A 165 11.13 -2.13 -12.30
CA PRO A 165 11.12 -3.52 -12.70
C PRO A 165 12.53 -4.12 -12.71
N LYS A 166 12.68 -5.31 -12.15
CA LYS A 166 13.97 -6.03 -12.07
C LYS A 166 14.59 -6.28 -13.44
N SER A 167 13.76 -6.60 -14.45
CA SER A 167 14.24 -6.85 -15.82
C SER A 167 14.93 -5.64 -16.44
N ILE A 168 14.47 -4.41 -16.12
CA ILE A 168 15.09 -3.17 -16.58
C ILE A 168 16.47 -2.99 -15.94
N VAL A 169 16.60 -3.32 -14.65
CA VAL A 169 17.89 -3.23 -13.94
C VAL A 169 18.87 -4.28 -14.45
N LEU A 170 18.43 -5.51 -14.72
CA LEU A 170 19.30 -6.54 -15.29
C LEU A 170 19.81 -6.12 -16.68
N SER A 171 18.93 -5.61 -17.54
CA SER A 171 19.33 -5.11 -18.87
C SER A 171 20.33 -3.95 -18.77
N PHE A 172 20.17 -3.08 -17.75
CA PHE A 172 21.08 -1.98 -17.49
C PHE A 172 22.45 -2.44 -16.99
N ILE A 173 22.51 -3.47 -16.15
CA ILE A 173 23.78 -4.09 -15.74
C ILE A 173 24.49 -4.67 -16.96
N ASP A 174 23.78 -5.40 -17.82
CA ASP A 174 24.35 -5.96 -19.06
C ASP A 174 24.94 -4.86 -19.96
N SER A 175 24.27 -3.71 -20.09
CA SER A 175 24.77 -2.56 -20.87
C SER A 175 26.00 -1.89 -20.23
N ILE A 176 26.13 -1.90 -18.90
CA ILE A 176 27.36 -1.47 -18.22
C ILE A 176 28.50 -2.44 -18.52
N GLU A 177 28.26 -3.75 -18.36
CA GLU A 177 29.28 -4.79 -18.55
C GLU A 177 29.81 -4.83 -19.99
N LYS A 178 28.94 -4.57 -20.98
CA LYS A 178 29.32 -4.44 -22.39
C LYS A 178 30.04 -3.12 -22.72
N GLY A 179 30.12 -2.20 -21.76
CA GLY A 179 30.69 -0.87 -21.96
C GLY A 179 29.86 0.00 -22.90
N GLU A 180 28.54 -0.18 -22.96
CA GLU A 180 27.62 0.73 -23.67
C GLU A 180 27.34 1.97 -22.81
N ILE A 181 27.22 1.77 -21.49
CA ILE A 181 27.09 2.83 -20.48
C ILE A 181 28.49 3.11 -19.92
N ARG A 182 29.03 4.30 -20.22
CA ARG A 182 30.46 4.60 -19.96
C ARG A 182 30.69 5.70 -18.95
N SER A 183 29.64 6.42 -18.54
CA SER A 183 29.78 7.56 -17.64
C SER A 183 28.70 7.60 -16.56
N ILE A 184 29.00 8.32 -15.49
CA ILE A 184 28.04 8.63 -14.42
C ILE A 184 26.86 9.45 -14.96
N SER A 185 27.10 10.30 -15.98
CA SER A 185 26.03 11.06 -16.63
C SER A 185 25.03 10.12 -17.32
N ASP A 186 25.52 9.08 -18.00
CA ASP A 186 24.68 8.08 -18.66
C ASP A 186 23.83 7.35 -17.60
N ILE A 187 24.47 6.85 -16.53
CA ILE A 187 23.77 6.20 -15.41
C ILE A 187 22.62 7.08 -14.87
N ASN A 188 22.90 8.36 -14.62
CA ASN A 188 21.88 9.29 -14.14
C ASN A 188 20.74 9.50 -15.14
N SER A 189 21.02 9.50 -16.45
CA SER A 189 19.98 9.61 -17.47
C SER A 189 19.04 8.41 -17.47
N TYR A 190 19.56 7.19 -17.29
CA TYR A 190 18.74 5.98 -17.12
C TYR A 190 17.84 6.07 -15.89
N TYR A 191 18.38 6.47 -14.73
CA TYR A 191 17.56 6.63 -13.50
C TYR A 191 16.45 7.68 -13.63
N ARG A 192 16.67 8.75 -14.42
CA ARG A 192 15.61 9.72 -14.73
C ARG A 192 14.55 9.10 -15.65
N GLN A 193 14.98 8.46 -16.73
CA GLN A 193 14.07 7.77 -17.65
C GLN A 193 13.22 6.72 -16.92
N TRP A 194 13.81 5.96 -16.00
CA TRP A 194 13.08 4.98 -15.19
C TRP A 194 12.03 5.62 -14.29
N LYS A 195 12.36 6.76 -13.67
CA LYS A 195 11.41 7.52 -12.87
C LYS A 195 10.26 8.05 -13.71
N ASP A 196 10.53 8.55 -14.91
CA ASP A 196 9.52 9.07 -15.83
C ASP A 196 8.58 7.97 -16.33
N ASN A 197 9.09 6.74 -16.50
CA ASN A 197 8.31 5.57 -16.90
C ASN A 197 7.61 4.85 -15.73
N TYR A 198 7.83 5.26 -14.47
CA TYR A 198 7.33 4.54 -13.29
C TYR A 198 5.83 4.24 -13.36
N PHE A 199 5.00 5.23 -13.73
CA PHE A 199 3.54 5.05 -13.77
C PHE A 199 3.08 4.16 -14.92
N ILE A 200 3.78 4.18 -16.05
CA ILE A 200 3.52 3.29 -17.20
C ILE A 200 3.77 1.85 -16.78
N TRP A 201 4.97 1.58 -16.24
CA TRP A 201 5.33 0.24 -15.78
C TRP A 201 4.44 -0.24 -14.64
N ALA A 202 4.09 0.64 -13.69
CA ALA A 202 3.19 0.29 -12.61
C ALA A 202 1.79 -0.06 -13.12
N TRP A 203 1.29 0.60 -14.17
CA TRP A 203 0.04 0.23 -14.82
C TRP A 203 0.12 -1.14 -15.49
N ASN A 204 1.19 -1.41 -16.25
CA ASN A 204 1.42 -2.72 -16.87
C ASN A 204 1.43 -3.84 -15.81
N TRP A 205 2.07 -3.59 -14.65
CA TRP A 205 2.04 -4.51 -13.51
C TRP A 205 0.62 -4.72 -12.95
N ILE A 206 -0.13 -3.62 -12.76
CA ILE A 206 -1.51 -3.68 -12.26
C ILE A 206 -2.40 -4.50 -13.20
N VAL A 207 -2.29 -4.34 -14.52
CA VAL A 207 -3.07 -5.11 -15.49
C VAL A 207 -2.87 -6.62 -15.32
N VAL A 208 -1.62 -7.06 -15.20
CA VAL A 208 -1.32 -8.49 -14.98
C VAL A 208 -1.92 -8.98 -13.66
N ARG A 209 -1.85 -8.18 -12.60
CA ARG A 209 -2.36 -8.55 -11.27
C ARG A 209 -3.87 -8.41 -11.13
N LEU A 210 -4.52 -7.55 -11.92
CA LEU A 210 -5.97 -7.52 -12.03
C LEU A 210 -6.48 -8.89 -12.52
N LYS A 211 -5.81 -9.46 -13.53
CA LYS A 211 -6.15 -10.76 -14.06
C LYS A 211 -5.84 -11.89 -13.06
N SER A 212 -4.62 -11.94 -12.51
CA SER A 212 -4.20 -13.05 -11.65
C SER A 212 -4.82 -13.06 -10.25
N GLU A 213 -5.03 -11.88 -9.65
CA GLU A 213 -5.43 -11.77 -8.24
C GLU A 213 -6.92 -11.52 -8.02
N VAL A 214 -7.60 -10.92 -9.00
CA VAL A 214 -9.02 -10.54 -8.89
C VAL A 214 -9.87 -10.98 -10.10
N GLY A 215 -9.28 -11.69 -11.06
CA GLY A 215 -10.00 -12.29 -12.19
C GLY A 215 -10.47 -11.29 -13.26
N ILE A 216 -9.92 -10.07 -13.29
CA ILE A 216 -10.32 -9.03 -14.25
C ILE A 216 -9.29 -8.96 -15.38
N ASP A 217 -9.68 -9.44 -16.55
CA ASP A 217 -8.92 -9.23 -17.78
C ASP A 217 -9.39 -7.95 -18.47
N VAL A 218 -8.58 -6.89 -18.45
CA VAL A 218 -8.94 -5.58 -19.02
C VAL A 218 -9.22 -5.63 -20.53
N ALA A 219 -8.73 -6.65 -21.24
CA ALA A 219 -8.97 -6.82 -22.67
C ALA A 219 -10.37 -7.35 -22.99
N THR A 220 -11.03 -8.02 -22.03
CA THR A 220 -12.35 -8.64 -22.23
C THR A 220 -13.36 -8.24 -21.17
N ALA A 221 -12.98 -7.43 -20.19
CA ALA A 221 -13.84 -7.05 -19.08
C ALA A 221 -15.07 -6.30 -19.57
N SER A 222 -16.23 -6.70 -19.07
CA SER A 222 -17.47 -5.97 -19.26
C SER A 222 -17.53 -4.75 -18.33
N ARG A 223 -18.39 -3.79 -18.67
CA ARG A 223 -18.74 -2.65 -17.82
C ARG A 223 -19.11 -3.10 -16.42
N ASP A 224 -19.94 -4.15 -16.29
CA ASP A 224 -20.48 -4.60 -15.01
C ASP A 224 -19.40 -5.25 -14.14
N GLN A 225 -18.46 -5.99 -14.73
CA GLN A 225 -17.30 -6.51 -14.01
C GLN A 225 -16.43 -5.38 -13.45
N LEU A 226 -16.19 -4.34 -14.24
CA LEU A 226 -15.43 -3.18 -13.78
C LEU A 226 -16.19 -2.37 -12.73
N ASP A 227 -17.50 -2.19 -12.88
CA ASP A 227 -18.34 -1.49 -11.91
C ASP A 227 -18.35 -2.20 -10.54
N ALA A 228 -18.51 -3.52 -10.54
CA ALA A 228 -18.43 -4.35 -9.34
C ALA A 228 -17.07 -4.21 -8.65
N PHE A 229 -15.98 -4.20 -9.40
CA PHE A 229 -14.64 -4.04 -8.83
C PHE A 229 -14.36 -2.61 -8.36
N VAL A 230 -14.92 -1.58 -8.99
CA VAL A 230 -14.87 -0.19 -8.48
C VAL A 230 -15.60 -0.09 -7.15
N GLU A 231 -16.70 -0.81 -6.97
CA GLU A 231 -17.41 -0.90 -5.70
C GLU A 231 -16.59 -1.66 -4.63
N GLU A 232 -15.98 -2.80 -4.98
CA GLU A 232 -15.06 -3.54 -4.10
C GLU A 232 -13.88 -2.66 -3.67
N TRP A 233 -13.26 -1.95 -4.61
CA TRP A 233 -12.19 -0.99 -4.34
C TRP A 233 -12.62 0.11 -3.37
N LYS A 234 -13.80 0.71 -3.59
CA LYS A 234 -14.34 1.74 -2.70
C LYS A 234 -14.48 1.18 -1.28
N ASN A 235 -15.05 -0.01 -1.14
CA ASN A 235 -15.23 -0.66 0.16
C ASN A 235 -13.88 -0.94 0.82
N ALA A 236 -12.90 -1.47 0.07
CA ALA A 236 -11.56 -1.75 0.60
C ALA A 236 -10.85 -0.48 1.10
N VAL A 237 -10.95 0.62 0.34
CA VAL A 237 -10.39 1.92 0.73
C VAL A 237 -11.05 2.43 2.01
N VAL A 238 -12.39 2.45 2.05
CA VAL A 238 -13.15 2.95 3.19
C VAL A 238 -12.88 2.11 4.44
N SER A 239 -12.87 0.78 4.33
CA SER A 239 -12.58 -0.10 5.47
C SER A 239 -11.18 0.13 6.03
N LEU A 240 -10.15 0.28 5.19
CA LEU A 240 -8.79 0.59 5.66
C LEU A 240 -8.73 1.96 6.36
N ASP A 241 -9.43 2.95 5.84
CA ASP A 241 -9.45 4.29 6.41
C ASP A 241 -10.25 4.33 7.73
N GLU A 242 -11.35 3.60 7.85
CA GLU A 242 -12.11 3.42 9.09
C GLU A 242 -11.30 2.68 10.16
N MET A 243 -10.54 1.65 9.76
CA MET A 243 -9.60 0.98 10.65
C MET A 243 -8.50 1.93 11.13
N MET A 244 -7.98 2.80 10.25
CA MET A 244 -6.99 3.81 10.60
C MET A 244 -7.56 4.90 11.50
N TYR A 245 -8.81 5.32 11.28
CA TYR A 245 -9.52 6.24 12.17
C TYR A 245 -9.71 5.63 13.56
N SER A 246 -10.08 4.35 13.64
CA SER A 246 -10.14 3.59 14.89
C SER A 246 -8.78 3.47 15.58
N ASP A 247 -7.70 3.29 14.82
CA ASP A 247 -6.34 3.27 15.36
C ASP A 247 -5.94 4.65 15.91
N ALA A 248 -6.26 5.73 15.20
CA ALA A 248 -6.01 7.10 15.65
C ALA A 248 -6.73 7.41 16.97
N LYS A 249 -7.95 6.90 17.20
CA LYS A 249 -8.66 7.07 18.49
C LYS A 249 -7.85 6.59 19.68
N LYS A 250 -7.00 5.57 19.53
CA LYS A 250 -6.17 5.05 20.63
C LYS A 250 -5.18 6.10 21.13
N GLU A 251 -4.69 6.98 20.25
CA GLU A 251 -3.79 8.08 20.61
C GLU A 251 -4.48 9.12 21.52
N PHE A 252 -5.82 9.11 21.63
CA PHE A 252 -6.63 10.06 22.40
C PHE A 252 -7.36 9.42 23.60
N THR A 253 -6.94 8.23 24.02
CA THR A 253 -7.51 7.55 25.20
C THR A 253 -6.95 8.10 26.51
N LEU A 254 -7.65 7.85 27.63
CA LEU A 254 -7.18 8.19 28.99
C LEU A 254 -5.76 7.70 29.28
N LYS A 255 -5.40 6.50 28.79
CA LYS A 255 -4.03 5.96 28.92
C LYS A 255 -2.99 6.83 28.21
N SER A 256 -3.36 7.46 27.11
CA SER A 256 -2.50 8.40 26.35
C SER A 256 -2.37 9.77 27.03
N GLN A 257 -3.19 10.06 28.05
CA GLN A 257 -3.10 11.26 28.89
C GLN A 257 -2.15 11.08 30.09
N THR A 258 -1.49 9.91 30.21
CA THR A 258 -0.49 9.68 31.27
C THR A 258 0.66 10.67 31.11
N GLY A 259 0.95 11.44 32.16
CA GLY A 259 2.00 12.47 32.17
C GLY A 259 1.52 13.89 31.81
N PHE A 260 0.23 14.08 31.48
CA PHE A 260 -0.39 15.39 31.33
C PHE A 260 -1.02 15.85 32.65
N GLY A 261 -0.98 17.15 32.91
CA GLY A 261 -1.49 17.74 34.15
C GLY A 261 -0.84 17.12 35.39
N ILE A 262 0.49 17.04 35.41
CA ILE A 262 1.28 16.24 36.39
C ILE A 262 0.99 16.58 37.86
N ASP A 263 0.50 17.80 38.12
CA ASP A 263 0.13 18.31 39.45
C ASP A 263 -1.35 18.71 39.57
N GLY A 264 -2.19 18.31 38.62
CA GLY A 264 -3.57 18.75 38.49
C GLY A 264 -4.61 17.62 38.56
N GLU A 265 -5.86 18.03 38.73
CA GLU A 265 -7.01 17.12 38.72
C GLU A 265 -7.33 16.65 37.29
N ALA A 266 -8.31 15.75 37.15
CA ALA A 266 -8.72 15.20 35.86
C ALA A 266 -9.04 16.27 34.80
N GLU A 267 -9.60 17.42 35.22
CA GLU A 267 -9.89 18.55 34.33
C GLU A 267 -8.60 19.23 33.83
N THR A 268 -7.63 19.48 34.71
CA THR A 268 -6.32 20.03 34.34
C THR A 268 -5.58 19.10 33.37
N ARG A 269 -5.65 17.78 33.60
CA ARG A 269 -5.09 16.77 32.69
C ARG A 269 -5.77 16.80 31.31
N ALA A 270 -7.10 16.91 31.26
CA ALA A 270 -7.84 16.96 30.02
C ALA A 270 -7.50 18.24 29.23
N ILE A 271 -7.46 19.39 29.90
CA ILE A 271 -7.11 20.69 29.29
C ILE A 271 -5.66 20.67 28.79
N ASP A 272 -4.71 20.18 29.58
CA ASP A 272 -3.30 20.09 29.19
C ASP A 272 -3.12 19.13 27.99
N PHE A 273 -3.78 17.98 28.04
CA PHE A 273 -3.79 17.04 26.92
C PHE A 273 -4.38 17.67 25.65
N GLU A 274 -5.51 18.37 25.75
CA GLU A 274 -6.15 19.04 24.62
C GLU A 274 -5.30 20.19 24.08
N ASN A 275 -4.63 20.97 24.93
CA ASN A 275 -3.74 22.04 24.49
C ASN A 275 -2.53 21.52 23.70
N VAL A 276 -2.01 20.34 24.05
CA VAL A 276 -0.84 19.75 23.37
C VAL A 276 -1.24 18.90 22.16
N ARG A 277 -2.31 18.10 22.28
CA ARG A 277 -2.73 17.13 21.25
C ARG A 277 -3.84 17.65 20.35
N GLY A 278 -4.54 18.69 20.75
CA GLY A 278 -5.78 19.15 20.13
C GLY A 278 -6.97 18.24 20.43
N GLU A 279 -8.16 18.70 20.05
CA GLU A 279 -9.36 17.88 20.06
C GLU A 279 -9.28 16.81 18.95
N PHE A 280 -9.70 15.58 19.26
CA PHE A 280 -9.63 14.45 18.33
C PHE A 280 -10.30 14.73 16.97
N THR A 281 -11.48 15.34 16.97
CA THR A 281 -12.27 15.60 15.76
C THR A 281 -11.64 16.69 14.88
N SER A 282 -10.94 17.65 15.50
CA SER A 282 -10.28 18.75 14.81
C SER A 282 -8.83 18.44 14.41
N HIS A 283 -8.24 17.36 14.96
CA HIS A 283 -6.86 16.97 14.68
C HIS A 283 -6.62 16.75 13.17
N PRO A 284 -5.57 17.37 12.57
CA PRO A 284 -5.37 17.34 11.12
C PRO A 284 -5.31 15.94 10.52
N ALA A 285 -4.66 15.00 11.21
CA ALA A 285 -4.56 13.62 10.73
C ALA A 285 -5.93 12.91 10.68
N VAL A 286 -6.85 13.24 11.59
CA VAL A 286 -8.19 12.66 11.65
C VAL A 286 -9.06 13.26 10.55
N ARG A 287 -9.00 14.59 10.36
CA ARG A 287 -9.68 15.29 9.26
C ARG A 287 -9.24 14.77 7.89
N ASP A 288 -7.94 14.56 7.70
CA ASP A 288 -7.38 14.00 6.45
C ASP A 288 -7.98 12.62 6.12
N ILE A 289 -8.25 11.77 7.12
CA ILE A 289 -8.85 10.45 6.90
C ILE A 289 -10.30 10.60 6.45
N ILE A 290 -11.09 11.42 7.14
CA ILE A 290 -12.50 11.67 6.81
C ILE A 290 -12.62 12.28 5.41
N GLU A 291 -11.76 13.24 5.09
CA GLU A 291 -11.70 13.87 3.77
C GLU A 291 -11.30 12.85 2.69
N HIS A 292 -10.32 11.99 2.97
CA HIS A 292 -9.90 10.93 2.05
C HIS A 292 -11.05 9.94 1.77
N ILE A 293 -11.79 9.49 2.80
CA ILE A 293 -12.98 8.66 2.66
C ILE A 293 -14.02 9.34 1.75
N SER A 294 -14.33 10.61 2.01
CA SER A 294 -15.31 11.38 1.23
C SER A 294 -14.88 11.51 -0.24
N LYS A 295 -13.63 11.90 -0.48
CA LYS A 295 -13.05 12.02 -1.84
C LYS A 295 -13.10 10.69 -2.60
N LYS A 296 -12.75 9.58 -1.95
CA LYS A 296 -12.75 8.25 -2.59
C LYS A 296 -14.16 7.74 -2.87
N LYS A 297 -15.12 7.97 -1.97
CA LYS A 297 -16.55 7.71 -2.23
C LYS A 297 -17.08 8.55 -3.40
N ALA A 298 -16.71 9.83 -3.50
CA ALA A 298 -17.10 10.69 -4.62
C ALA A 298 -16.48 10.22 -5.95
N LEU A 299 -15.20 9.85 -5.94
CA LEU A 299 -14.49 9.32 -7.11
C LEU A 299 -15.12 8.01 -7.61
N ALA A 300 -15.42 7.07 -6.71
CA ALA A 300 -16.15 5.85 -7.04
C ALA A 300 -17.48 6.17 -7.75
N ARG A 301 -18.31 7.04 -7.15
CA ARG A 301 -19.58 7.46 -7.76
C ARG A 301 -19.39 8.09 -9.15
N LYS A 302 -18.38 8.93 -9.34
CA LYS A 302 -18.06 9.54 -10.64
C LYS A 302 -17.72 8.48 -11.69
N VAL A 303 -16.83 7.54 -11.37
CA VAL A 303 -16.42 6.49 -12.31
C VAL A 303 -17.56 5.52 -12.62
N ARG A 304 -18.30 5.07 -11.60
CA ARG A 304 -19.47 4.20 -11.79
C ARG A 304 -20.55 4.85 -12.66
N ARG A 305 -20.79 6.17 -12.54
CA ARG A 305 -21.67 6.91 -13.46
C ARG A 305 -21.17 6.91 -14.90
N LYS A 306 -19.85 7.05 -15.12
CA LYS A 306 -19.27 6.96 -16.46
C LYS A 306 -19.43 5.56 -17.03
N LEU A 307 -19.20 4.53 -16.22
CA LEU A 307 -19.42 3.13 -16.62
C LEU A 307 -20.88 2.91 -16.99
N ALA A 308 -21.84 3.33 -16.16
CA ALA A 308 -23.27 3.18 -16.44
C ALA A 308 -23.74 3.88 -17.73
N ALA A 309 -23.03 4.89 -18.21
CA ALA A 309 -23.32 5.57 -19.47
C ALA A 309 -22.71 4.87 -20.70
N VAL A 310 -21.95 3.78 -20.51
CA VAL A 310 -21.39 2.98 -21.59
C VAL A 310 -22.50 2.18 -22.26
N GLN A 311 -22.59 2.32 -23.58
CA GLN A 311 -23.49 1.55 -24.42
C GLN A 311 -22.93 0.14 -24.60
N GLU A 312 -23.79 -0.86 -24.40
CA GLU A 312 -23.52 -2.22 -24.85
C GLU A 312 -23.50 -2.22 -26.38
N GLU A 313 -22.47 -2.86 -26.97
CA GLU A 313 -22.37 -3.04 -28.43
C GLU A 313 -23.41 -4.02 -28.95
#